data_AF-H9BR52-F1
#
_entry.id   AF-H9BR52-F1
#
_cell.length_a   1.000
_cell.length_b   1.000
_cell.length_c   1.000
_cell.angle_alpha   90.00
_cell.angle_beta   90.00
_cell.angle_gamma   90.00
#
_symmetry.space_group_name_H-M   'P 1'
#
loop_
_entity.id
_entity.type
_entity.pdbx_description
1 polymer ?
#
loop_
_entity_poly.entity_id
_entity_poly.type
_entity_poly.pdbx_seq_one_letter_code
_entity_poly.pdbx_strand_id
1 'polypeptide(L)'
;AVIVMCLCTEYNCQCTGGADCTSCTAACTGCGNCPNAVTCTNSQNCVKAVTCTGSTNCNRATTCTNSEDCFEATTCTGSSNCYTAATCTDSTNCYKATTCTNSTGCPGQLILLLMIK
;
A
#
# COMPACT_ATOMS: atom_id res chain seq x y z
N ALA A 1 -10.58 -15.93 19.43
CA ALA A 1 -10.46 -16.34 18.01
C ALA A 1 -10.97 -15.18 17.16
N VAL A 2 -10.14 -14.58 16.31
CA VAL A 2 -10.62 -13.58 15.35
C VAL A 2 -11.26 -14.37 14.22
N ILE A 3 -12.58 -14.32 14.12
CA ILE A 3 -13.33 -15.02 13.08
C ILE A 3 -13.15 -14.23 11.79
N VAL A 4 -12.65 -14.89 10.74
CA VAL A 4 -12.63 -14.33 9.39
C VAL A 4 -14.07 -14.27 8.91
N MET A 5 -14.57 -13.08 8.60
CA MET A 5 -15.85 -12.90 7.92
C MET A 5 -15.57 -12.72 6.44
N CYS A 6 -16.01 -13.67 5.59
CA CYS A 6 -15.90 -13.54 4.14
C CYS A 6 -17.27 -13.45 3.47
N LEU A 7 -17.40 -12.48 2.56
CA LEU A 7 -18.53 -12.28 1.67
C LEU A 7 -18.04 -12.49 0.24
N CYS A 8 -18.53 -13.54 -0.43
CA CYS A 8 -18.07 -13.92 -1.77
C CYS A 8 -19.21 -13.83 -2.78
N THR A 9 -18.94 -13.16 -3.90
CA THR A 9 -19.79 -13.16 -5.10
C THR A 9 -18.95 -13.66 -6.26
N GLU A 10 -19.22 -14.90 -6.70
CA GLU A 10 -18.40 -15.60 -7.70
C GLU A 10 -16.91 -15.61 -7.32
N TYR A 11 -16.05 -14.94 -8.09
CA TYR A 11 -14.61 -14.82 -7.89
C TYR A 11 -14.19 -13.61 -7.04
N ASN A 12 -15.15 -12.83 -6.51
CA ASN A 12 -14.91 -11.64 -5.69
C ASN A 12 -15.22 -11.91 -4.22
N CYS A 13 -14.19 -12.24 -3.45
CA CYS A 13 -14.28 -12.46 -2.01
C CYS A 13 -13.74 -11.25 -1.25
N GLN A 14 -14.57 -10.67 -0.40
CA GLN A 14 -14.18 -9.65 0.58
C GLN A 14 -14.04 -10.33 1.94
N CYS A 15 -12.95 -10.09 2.65
CA CYS A 15 -12.73 -10.69 3.96
C CYS A 15 -12.34 -9.64 5.00
N THR A 16 -12.84 -9.82 6.23
CA THR A 16 -12.56 -8.95 7.36
C THR A 16 -12.12 -9.76 8.57
N GLY A 17 -11.02 -9.35 9.19
CA GLY A 17 -10.47 -9.97 10.39
C GLY A 17 -9.78 -11.31 10.11
N GLY A 18 -8.93 -11.72 11.05
CA GLY A 18 -8.32 -13.05 11.10
C GLY A 18 -6.83 -13.06 10.80
N ALA A 19 -6.22 -14.23 10.99
CA ALA A 19 -4.80 -14.43 10.71
C ALA A 19 -4.54 -14.71 9.23
N ASP A 20 -5.47 -15.42 8.55
CA ASP A 20 -5.31 -15.86 7.18
C ASP A 20 -6.57 -15.60 6.34
N CYS A 21 -6.41 -14.78 5.30
CA CYS A 21 -7.43 -14.40 4.34
C CYS A 21 -6.97 -14.71 2.92
N THR A 22 -6.24 -15.81 2.72
CA THR A 22 -5.77 -16.25 1.40
C THR A 22 -6.91 -16.44 0.38
N SER A 23 -8.13 -16.72 0.83
CA SER A 23 -9.33 -16.79 -0.03
C SER A 23 -9.85 -15.43 -0.49
N CYS A 24 -9.40 -14.32 0.09
CA CYS A 24 -9.81 -12.97 -0.26
C CYS A 24 -9.18 -12.53 -1.58
N THR A 25 -10.02 -12.14 -2.54
CA THR A 25 -9.60 -11.72 -3.88
C THR A 25 -9.95 -10.28 -4.18
N ALA A 26 -11.02 -9.74 -3.59
CA ALA A 26 -11.48 -8.38 -3.83
C ALA A 26 -10.90 -7.40 -2.80
N ALA A 27 -11.30 -7.51 -1.54
CA ALA A 27 -10.93 -6.56 -0.49
C ALA A 27 -10.66 -7.23 0.85
N CYS A 28 -9.48 -6.99 1.43
CA CYS A 28 -9.04 -7.61 2.67
C CYS A 28 -8.82 -6.55 3.76
N THR A 29 -9.62 -6.63 4.83
CA THR A 29 -9.61 -5.64 5.91
C THR A 29 -9.20 -6.26 7.25
N GLY A 30 -8.18 -5.72 7.91
CA GLY A 30 -7.83 -6.13 9.27
C GLY A 30 -7.32 -7.57 9.38
N CYS A 31 -6.60 -8.07 8.37
CA CYS A 31 -6.19 -9.48 8.32
C CYS A 31 -4.67 -9.67 8.18
N GLY A 32 -4.14 -10.72 8.82
CA GLY A 32 -2.70 -11.00 8.89
C GLY A 32 -2.08 -11.57 7.60
N ASN A 33 -2.88 -12.05 6.66
CA ASN A 33 -2.35 -12.58 5.40
C ASN A 33 -3.36 -12.43 4.26
N CYS A 34 -3.12 -11.46 3.37
CA CYS A 34 -3.99 -11.12 2.24
C CYS A 34 -3.29 -11.20 0.87
N PRO A 35 -2.70 -12.35 0.49
CA PRO A 35 -1.81 -12.42 -0.67
C PRO A 35 -2.52 -12.25 -2.02
N ASN A 36 -3.85 -12.39 -2.06
CA ASN A 36 -4.63 -12.41 -3.29
C ASN A 36 -5.58 -11.22 -3.45
N ALA A 37 -5.71 -10.37 -2.43
CA ALA A 37 -6.67 -9.28 -2.46
C ALA A 37 -6.21 -8.14 -3.39
N VAL A 38 -7.13 -7.58 -4.16
CA VAL A 38 -6.88 -6.39 -5.00
C VAL A 38 -6.77 -5.13 -4.13
N THR A 39 -7.52 -5.04 -3.03
CA THR A 39 -7.45 -3.92 -2.08
C THR A 39 -7.15 -4.44 -0.68
N CYS A 40 -6.22 -3.79 0.01
CA CYS A 40 -5.89 -4.05 1.41
C CYS A 40 -6.10 -2.82 2.29
N THR A 41 -6.75 -3.02 3.43
CA THR A 41 -6.92 -1.98 4.46
C THR A 41 -6.56 -2.54 5.84
N ASN A 42 -5.58 -1.95 6.52
CA ASN A 42 -5.09 -2.42 7.83
C ASN A 42 -4.71 -3.91 7.83
N SER A 43 -4.05 -4.37 6.77
CA SER A 43 -3.77 -5.79 6.52
C SER A 43 -2.29 -6.05 6.24
N GLN A 44 -1.88 -7.31 6.31
CA GLN A 44 -0.50 -7.74 6.06
C GLN A 44 -0.41 -8.70 4.87
N ASN A 45 0.79 -8.83 4.29
CA ASN A 45 1.08 -9.71 3.15
C ASN A 45 0.24 -9.37 1.90
N CYS A 46 0.07 -8.09 1.61
CA CYS A 46 -0.75 -7.56 0.52
C CYS A 46 -0.05 -7.58 -0.85
N VAL A 47 0.62 -8.69 -1.17
CA VAL A 47 1.62 -8.75 -2.26
C VAL A 47 1.05 -8.54 -3.67
N LYS A 48 -0.25 -8.78 -3.88
CA LYS A 48 -0.96 -8.55 -5.15
C LYS A 48 -1.90 -7.36 -5.13
N ALA A 49 -1.99 -6.64 -4.01
CA ALA A 49 -2.90 -5.51 -3.91
C ALA A 49 -2.49 -4.43 -4.90
N VAL A 50 -3.48 -3.84 -5.57
CA VAL A 50 -3.34 -2.66 -6.42
C VAL A 50 -3.41 -1.39 -5.57
N THR A 51 -4.16 -1.43 -4.46
CA THR A 51 -4.30 -0.33 -3.50
C THR A 51 -4.09 -0.84 -2.08
N CYS A 52 -3.23 -0.14 -1.34
CA CYS A 52 -2.96 -0.41 0.06
C CYS A 52 -3.23 0.81 0.94
N THR A 53 -3.87 0.58 2.07
CA THR A 53 -4.06 1.59 3.12
C THR A 53 -3.72 0.98 4.48
N GLY A 54 -2.81 1.58 5.25
CA GLY A 54 -2.47 1.07 6.59
C GLY A 54 -1.87 -0.35 6.58
N SER A 55 -1.26 -0.76 5.47
CA SER A 55 -0.95 -2.18 5.17
C SER A 55 0.53 -2.40 4.82
N THR A 56 1.01 -3.65 4.93
CA THR A 56 2.42 -4.03 4.67
C THR A 56 2.57 -5.05 3.54
N ASN A 57 3.81 -5.20 3.03
CA ASN A 57 4.14 -6.07 1.88
C ASN A 57 3.33 -5.71 0.62
N CYS A 58 3.17 -4.41 0.36
CA CYS A 58 2.39 -3.84 -0.75
C CYS A 58 3.18 -3.75 -2.07
N ASN A 59 3.95 -4.80 -2.36
CA ASN A 59 5.01 -4.82 -3.37
C ASN A 59 4.56 -4.33 -4.76
N ARG A 60 3.31 -4.66 -5.13
CA ARG A 60 2.72 -4.40 -6.45
C ARG A 60 1.61 -3.34 -6.43
N ALA A 61 1.43 -2.66 -5.31
CA ALA A 61 0.42 -1.63 -5.18
C ALA A 61 0.78 -0.45 -6.07
N THR A 62 -0.18 0.03 -6.85
CA THR A 62 -0.05 1.26 -7.66
C THR A 62 -0.21 2.51 -6.79
N THR A 63 -0.97 2.39 -5.70
CA THR A 63 -1.26 3.45 -4.73
C THR A 63 -1.09 2.92 -3.32
N CYS A 64 -0.32 3.64 -2.51
CA CYS A 64 -0.10 3.34 -1.11
C CYS A 64 -0.42 4.55 -0.22
N THR A 65 -1.10 4.29 0.88
CA THR A 65 -1.38 5.30 1.93
C THR A 65 -1.08 4.72 3.30
N ASN A 66 -0.16 5.31 4.06
CA ASN A 66 0.26 4.82 5.38
C ASN A 66 0.68 3.33 5.32
N SER A 67 1.47 2.99 4.31
CA SER A 67 1.78 1.61 3.93
C SER A 67 3.26 1.38 3.68
N GLU A 68 3.70 0.14 3.86
CA GLU A 68 5.09 -0.28 3.74
C GLU A 68 5.32 -1.18 2.51
N ASP A 69 6.57 -1.22 2.02
CA ASP A 69 7.01 -2.05 0.90
C ASP A 69 6.30 -1.73 -0.43
N CYS A 70 6.11 -0.44 -0.70
CA CYS A 70 5.39 0.07 -1.87
C CYS A 70 6.29 0.20 -3.12
N PHE A 71 7.00 -0.87 -3.46
CA PHE A 71 8.08 -0.84 -4.46
C PHE A 71 7.63 -0.38 -5.85
N GLU A 72 6.46 -0.83 -6.30
CA GLU A 72 5.87 -0.51 -7.62
C GLU A 72 4.85 0.63 -7.60
N ALA A 73 4.69 1.33 -6.47
CA ALA A 73 3.71 2.40 -6.35
C ALA A 73 4.04 3.58 -7.25
N THR A 74 3.02 4.11 -7.93
CA THR A 74 3.10 5.37 -8.67
C THR A 74 2.86 6.58 -7.77
N THR A 75 2.07 6.39 -6.70
CA THR A 75 1.71 7.39 -5.71
C THR A 75 1.87 6.82 -4.31
N CYS A 76 2.59 7.56 -3.46
CA CYS A 76 2.79 7.24 -2.06
C CYS A 76 2.43 8.43 -1.15
N THR A 77 1.70 8.13 -0.07
CA THR A 77 1.34 9.11 0.97
C THR A 77 1.57 8.50 2.34
N GLY A 78 2.48 9.04 3.16
CA GLY A 78 2.78 8.48 4.48
C GLY A 78 3.41 7.09 4.42
N SER A 79 4.03 6.74 3.30
CA SER A 79 4.46 5.37 2.95
C SER A 79 5.97 5.21 2.79
N SER A 80 6.48 3.98 2.90
CA SER A 80 7.90 3.66 2.73
C SER A 80 8.18 2.84 1.46
N ASN A 81 9.47 2.77 1.10
CA ASN A 81 9.96 1.94 0.01
C ASN A 81 9.35 2.28 -1.36
N CYS A 82 9.08 3.57 -1.59
CA CYS A 82 8.40 4.11 -2.78
C CYS A 82 9.34 4.30 -3.97
N TYR A 83 10.13 3.28 -4.30
CA TYR A 83 11.25 3.37 -5.24
C TYR A 83 10.88 3.85 -6.63
N THR A 84 9.65 3.60 -7.07
CA THR A 84 9.17 3.92 -8.43
C THR A 84 8.12 5.02 -8.46
N ALA A 85 7.76 5.60 -7.32
CA ALA A 85 6.71 6.59 -7.23
C ALA A 85 7.06 7.86 -8.00
N ALA A 86 6.11 8.35 -8.80
CA ALA A 86 6.19 9.66 -9.44
C ALA A 86 5.80 10.76 -8.44
N THR A 87 4.88 10.46 -7.51
CA THR A 87 4.43 11.39 -6.47
C THR A 87 4.64 10.78 -5.09
N CYS A 88 5.32 11.55 -4.23
CA CYS A 88 5.53 11.22 -2.82
C CYS A 88 5.11 12.37 -1.91
N THR A 89 4.40 12.03 -0.83
CA THR A 89 4.02 12.96 0.25
C THR A 89 4.26 12.29 1.59
N ASP A 90 5.06 12.88 2.46
CA ASP A 90 5.41 12.32 3.78
C ASP A 90 5.94 10.86 3.71
N SER A 91 6.67 10.57 2.62
CA SER A 91 7.12 9.23 2.24
C SER A 91 8.65 9.10 2.14
N THR A 92 9.15 7.87 2.19
CA THR A 92 10.59 7.57 2.09
C THR A 92 10.94 6.72 0.87
N ASN A 93 12.23 6.80 0.48
CA ASN A 93 12.82 6.07 -0.64
C ASN A 93 12.22 6.40 -2.01
N CYS A 94 11.93 7.67 -2.26
CA CYS A 94 11.25 8.19 -3.44
C CYS A 94 12.18 8.46 -4.64
N TYR A 95 12.98 7.46 -5.02
CA TYR A 95 14.12 7.64 -5.95
C TYR A 95 13.76 8.12 -7.36
N LYS A 96 12.51 7.94 -7.79
CA LYS A 96 12.01 8.34 -9.12
C LYS A 96 10.95 9.45 -9.08
N ALA A 97 10.74 10.08 -7.91
CA ALA A 97 9.68 11.07 -7.75
C ALA A 97 9.95 12.34 -8.56
N THR A 98 8.93 12.77 -9.30
CA THR A 98 8.87 14.08 -9.95
C THR A 98 8.14 15.11 -9.10
N THR A 99 7.31 14.64 -8.15
CA THR A 99 6.69 15.48 -7.12
C THR A 99 7.02 14.89 -5.76
N CYS A 100 7.65 15.68 -4.89
CA CYS A 100 8.13 15.24 -3.60
C CYS A 100 7.84 16.30 -2.53
N THR A 101 6.95 15.97 -1.58
CA THR A 101 6.56 16.84 -0.47
C THR A 101 6.91 16.17 0.85
N ASN A 102 7.68 16.82 1.71
CA ASN A 102 8.11 16.26 3.02
C ASN A 102 8.66 14.81 2.92
N SER A 103 9.38 14.51 1.86
CA SER A 103 9.79 13.15 1.51
C SER A 103 11.29 13.00 1.39
N THR A 104 11.80 11.78 1.61
CA THR A 104 13.23 11.46 1.51
C THR A 104 13.54 10.55 0.33
N GLY A 105 14.80 10.60 -0.13
CA GLY A 105 15.25 9.82 -1.28
C GLY A 105 14.85 10.41 -2.64
N CYS A 106 14.35 11.64 -2.69
CA CYS A 106 13.97 12.29 -3.94
C CYS A 106 15.19 12.76 -4.75
N PRO A 107 15.14 12.70 -6.10
CA PRO A 107 16.22 13.19 -6.94
C PRO A 107 16.37 14.71 -6.80
N GLY A 108 17.62 15.18 -6.69
CA GLY A 108 18.03 16.53 -6.26
C GLY A 108 17.62 17.72 -7.14
N GLN A 109 16.65 17.59 -8.06
CA GLN A 109 16.17 18.69 -8.91
C GLN A 109 14.64 18.87 -8.95
N LEU A 110 13.82 17.93 -8.46
CA LEU A 110 12.35 18.01 -8.57
C LEU A 110 11.68 18.21 -7.21
N ILE A 111 12.15 19.21 -6.47
CA ILE A 111 11.48 19.71 -5.28
C ILE A 111 10.53 20.80 -5.75
N LEU A 112 9.32 20.44 -6.17
CA LEU A 112 8.21 21.38 -6.00
C LEU A 112 8.08 21.54 -4.48
N LEU A 113 8.64 22.65 -4.01
CA LEU A 113 8.67 23.12 -2.63
C LEU A 113 7.47 22.59 -1.86
N LEU A 114 7.75 21.91 -0.76
CA LEU A 114 7.40 22.35 0.57
C LEU A 114 8.32 21.58 1.52
N MET A 115 9.57 22.04 1.63
CA MET A 115 10.31 21.87 2.89
C MET A 115 9.57 22.75 3.93
N ILE A 116 8.41 22.32 4.43
CA ILE A 116 7.76 23.05 5.53
C ILE A 116 8.49 22.63 6.80
N LYS A 117 9.41 23.52 7.20
CA LYS A 117 9.99 23.73 8.54
C LYS A 117 10.89 22.64 9.11
#